data_AF-A0A829CWY5-F1
#
_entry.id   AF-A0A829CWY5-F1
#
_cell.length_a   1.000
_cell.length_b   1.000
_cell.length_c   1.000
_cell.angle_alpha   90.00
_cell.angle_beta   90.00
_cell.angle_gamma   90.00
#
_symmetry.space_group_name_H-M   'P 1'
#
loop_
_entity.id
_entity.type
_entity.pdbx_description
1 polymer ?
#
loop_
_entity_poly.entity_id
_entity_poly.type
_entity_poly.pdbx_seq_one_letter_code
_entity_poly.pdbx_strand_id
1 'polypeptide(L)' 'MKIVLGVFLLIVIYLSVYFSLTILNFWILLSTFSVVHIGLFQTFRENLDFRFYIFATILHLFIIFYLNFYFKQIN' A
#
# COMPACT_ATOMS: atom_id res chain seq x y z
N MET A 1 19.76 -7.09 0.21
CA MET A 1 18.67 -6.48 -0.59
C MET A 1 17.27 -6.92 -0.14
N LYS A 2 16.97 -8.23 -0.01
CA LYS A 2 15.62 -8.71 0.39
C LYS A 2 15.11 -8.15 1.74
N ILE A 3 15.97 -8.01 2.75
CA ILE A 3 15.59 -7.46 4.06
C ILE A 3 15.24 -5.97 3.98
N VAL A 4 16.04 -5.17 3.26
CA VAL A 4 15.78 -3.74 3.03
C VAL A 4 14.45 -3.53 2.31
N LEU A 5 14.16 -4.39 1.34
CA LEU A 5 12.87 -4.47 0.62
C LEU A 5 11.69 -4.69 1.57
N GLY A 6 11.81 -5.68 2.46
CA GLY A 6 10.79 -6.01 3.45
C GLY A 6 10.54 -4.86 4.43
N VAL A 7 11.61 -4.24 4.94
CA VAL A 7 11.51 -3.09 5.85
C VAL A 7 10.87 -1.89 5.16
N PHE A 8 11.25 -1.61 3.91
CA PHE A 8 10.68 -0.51 3.13
C PHE A 8 9.17 -0.72 2.87
N LEU A 9 8.78 -1.94 2.51
CA LEU A 9 7.38 -2.31 2.30
C LEU A 9 6.56 -2.21 3.60
N LEU A 10 7.13 -2.59 4.74
CA LEU A 10 6.51 -2.45 6.07
C LEU A 10 6.29 -0.99 6.45
N ILE A 11 7.29 -0.13 6.26
CA ILE A 11 7.20 1.32 6.53
C ILE A 11 6.08 1.95 5.70
N VAL A 12 5.98 1.56 4.44
CA VAL A 12 4.94 2.02 3.52
C VAL A 12 3.55 1.64 4.00
N ILE A 13 3.35 0.37 4.33
CA ILE A 13 2.05 -0.12 4.79
C ILE A 13 1.68 0.63 6.06
N TYR A 14 2.63 0.80 6.98
CA TYR A 14 2.43 1.57 8.21
C TYR A 14 2.02 3.02 7.94
N LEU A 15 2.76 3.73 7.07
CA LEU A 15 2.45 5.12 6.72
C LEU A 15 1.07 5.24 6.05
N SER A 16 0.75 4.36 5.09
CA SER A 16 -0.55 4.35 4.41
C SER A 16 -1.71 4.13 5.37
N VAL A 17 -1.56 3.21 6.33
CA VAL A 17 -2.58 2.95 7.37
C VAL A 17 -2.70 4.15 8.31
N TYR A 18 -1.58 4.75 8.73
CA TYR A 18 -1.58 5.93 9.58
C TYR A 18 -2.26 7.13 8.90
N PHE A 19 -1.95 7.39 7.63
CA PHE A 19 -2.61 8.43 6.85
C PHE A 19 -4.11 8.15 6.64
N SER A 20 -4.50 6.87 6.54
CA SER A 20 -5.91 6.46 6.46
C SER A 20 -6.69 6.83 7.69
N LEU A 21 -6.10 6.57 8.86
CA LEU A 21 -6.68 6.88 10.16
C LEU A 21 -6.77 8.39 10.40
N THR A 22 -5.86 9.17 9.81
CA THR A 22 -5.72 10.60 10.13
C THR A 22 -6.51 11.51 9.20
N ILE A 23 -6.58 11.22 7.90
CA ILE A 23 -7.13 12.16 6.91
C ILE A 23 -8.53 11.75 6.43
N LEU A 24 -8.97 10.50 6.67
CA LEU A 24 -10.26 9.96 6.19
C LEU A 24 -10.51 10.20 4.69
N ASN A 25 -9.45 10.44 3.92
CA ASN A 25 -9.56 10.82 2.52
C ASN A 25 -9.02 9.68 1.65
N PHE A 26 -9.97 8.95 1.07
CA PHE A 26 -9.74 7.84 0.15
C PHE A 26 -8.75 8.18 -0.97
N TRP A 27 -8.82 9.40 -1.52
CA TRP A 27 -7.98 9.82 -2.64
C TRP A 27 -6.51 9.91 -2.27
N ILE A 28 -6.21 10.33 -1.03
CA ILE A 28 -4.83 10.40 -0.53
C ILE A 28 -4.28 8.99 -0.30
N LEU A 29 -5.11 8.07 0.20
CA LEU A 29 -4.73 6.66 0.34
C LEU A 29 -4.40 6.01 -1.00
N LEU A 30 -5.25 6.24 -1.99
CA LEU A 30 -5.07 5.68 -3.33
C LEU A 30 -3.82 6.26 -4.01
N SER A 31 -3.58 7.56 -3.85
CA SER A 31 -2.37 8.21 -4.36
C SER A 31 -1.10 7.64 -3.72
N THR A 32 -1.10 7.47 -2.40
CA THR A 32 0.05 6.92 -1.65
C THR A 32 0.32 5.47 -2.05
N PHE A 33 -0.74 4.67 -2.19
CA PHE A 33 -0.66 3.32 -2.74
C PHE A 33 0.00 3.29 -4.11
N SER A 34 -0.46 4.12 -5.05
CA SER A 34 0.09 4.14 -6.42
C SER A 34 1.56 4.53 -6.46
N VAL A 35 1.97 5.58 -5.73
CA VAL A 35 3.36 6.05 -5.71
C VAL A 35 4.29 4.96 -5.20
N VAL A 36 3.89 4.26 -4.13
CA VAL A 36 4.76 3.25 -3.55
C VAL A 36 4.86 2.00 -4.41
N HIS A 37 3.75 1.52 -4.96
CA HIS A 37 3.79 0.36 -5.85
C HIS A 37 4.61 0.65 -7.11
N ILE A 38 4.50 1.84 -7.70
CA ILE A 38 5.38 2.28 -8.79
C ILE A 38 6.85 2.29 -8.34
N GLY A 39 7.16 2.85 -7.17
CA GLY A 39 8.52 2.90 -6.64
C GLY A 39 9.13 1.52 -6.37
N LEU A 40 8.36 0.61 -5.77
CA LEU A 40 8.74 -0.79 -5.54
C LEU A 40 8.97 -1.53 -6.86
N PHE A 41 8.06 -1.36 -7.82
CA PHE A 41 8.16 -1.99 -9.13
C PHE A 41 9.39 -1.50 -9.89
N GLN A 42 9.70 -0.21 -9.87
CA GLN A 42 10.89 0.34 -10.53
C GLN A 42 12.19 -0.12 -9.85
N THR A 43 12.23 -0.09 -8.52
CA THR A 43 13.47 -0.36 -7.76
C THR A 43 13.82 -1.84 -7.74
N PHE A 44 12.83 -2.72 -7.76
CA PHE A 44 13.03 -4.15 -7.56
C PHE A 44 12.50 -5.00 -8.71
N ARG A 45 12.28 -4.40 -9.87
CA ARG A 45 11.75 -5.07 -11.09
C ARG A 45 12.43 -6.41 -11.39
N GLU A 46 13.74 -6.45 -11.25
CA GLU A 46 14.58 -7.61 -11.61
C GLU A 46 14.60 -8.69 -10.52
N ASN A 47 14.22 -8.36 -9.29
CA ASN A 47 14.27 -9.25 -8.12
C ASN A 47 12.89 -9.55 -7.51
N LEU A 48 11.82 -8.94 -8.03
CA LEU A 48 10.45 -9.14 -7.59
C LEU A 48 9.82 -10.30 -8.33
N ASP A 49 9.27 -11.27 -7.58
CA ASP A 49 8.34 -12.22 -8.16
C ASP A 49 7.06 -11.48 -8.55
N PHE A 50 6.82 -11.39 -9.86
CA PHE A 50 5.70 -10.65 -10.44
C PHE A 50 4.34 -11.16 -9.93
N ARG A 51 4.20 -12.48 -9.69
CA ARG A 51 2.95 -13.07 -9.20
C ARG A 51 2.68 -12.64 -7.76
N PHE A 52 3.71 -12.71 -6.92
CA PHE A 52 3.62 -12.26 -5.53
C PHE A 52 3.33 -10.75 -5.44
N TYR A 53 3.98 -9.96 -6.29
CA TYR A 53 3.75 -8.52 -6.36
C TYR A 53 2.31 -8.16 -6.73
N ILE A 54 1.74 -8.79 -7.77
CA ILE A 54 0.34 -8.58 -8.17
C ILE A 54 -0.60 -8.95 -7.02
N PHE A 55 -0.36 -10.10 -6.39
CA PHE A 55 -1.17 -10.56 -5.27
C PHE A 55 -1.15 -9.55 -4.11
N ALA A 56 0.04 -9.11 -3.70
CA ALA A 56 0.21 -8.12 -2.64
C ALA A 56 -0.43 -6.76 -2.99
N THR A 57 -0.34 -6.35 -4.26
CA THR A 57 -0.97 -5.13 -4.78
C THR A 57 -2.49 -5.21 -4.65
N ILE A 58 -3.11 -6.29 -5.11
CA ILE A 58 -4.57 -6.51 -5.03
C ILE A 58 -5.02 -6.55 -3.57
N LEU A 59 -4.32 -7.29 -2.72
CA LEU A 59 -4.64 -7.42 -1.30
C LEU A 59 -4.58 -6.07 -0.58
N HIS A 60 -3.55 -5.27 -0.87
CA HIS A 60 -3.41 -3.93 -0.27
C HIS A 60 -4.50 -2.97 -0.78
N LEU A 61 -4.88 -3.04 -2.06
CA LEU A 61 -6.02 -2.30 -2.62
C LEU A 61 -7.33 -2.66 -1.91
N PHE A 62 -7.55 -3.95 -1.64
CA PHE A 62 -8.72 -4.43 -0.92
C PHE A 62 -8.79 -3.89 0.51
N ILE A 63 -7.66 -3.88 1.22
CA ILE A 63 -7.57 -3.31 2.58
C ILE A 63 -7.90 -1.81 2.58
N ILE A 64 -7.40 -1.05 1.60
CA ILE A 64 -7.69 0.38 1.45
C ILE A 64 -9.20 0.61 1.27
N PHE A 65 -9.85 -0.16 0.40
CA PHE A 65 -11.29 -0.07 0.20
C PHE A 65 -12.08 -0.47 1.45
N TYR A 66 -11.66 -1.53 2.14
CA TYR A 66 -12.30 -1.98 3.37
C TYR A 66 -12.21 -0.94 4.49
N LEU A 67 -11.02 -0.36 4.69
CA LEU A 67 -10.81 0.72 5.66
C LEU A 67 -11.66 1.96 5.30
N ASN A 68 -11.67 2.35 4.03
CA ASN A 68 -12.51 3.47 3.59
C ASN A 68 -14.00 3.22 3.85
N PHE A 69 -14.49 2.01 3.58
CA PHE A 69 -15.88 1.65 3.87
C PHE A 69 -16.17 1.67 5.38
N TYR A 70 -15.28 1.08 6.19
CA TYR A 70 -15.39 1.07 7.65
C TYR A 70 -15.48 2.48 8.23
N PHE A 71 -14.59 3.38 7.80
CA PHE A 71 -14.61 4.76 8.29
C PHE A 71 -15.83 5.56 7.81
N LYS A 72 -16.30 5.33 6.58
CA LYS A 72 -17.52 5.96 6.07
C LYS A 72 -18.79 5.45 6.77
N GLN A 73 -18.76 4.27 7.37
CA GLN A 73 -19.89 3.74 8.14
C GLN A 73 -19.94 4.32 9.57
N ILE A 74 -18.79 4.73 10.13
CA ILE A 74 -18.69 5.29 11.49
C ILE A 74 -19.02 6.79 11.54
N ASN A 75 -18.89 7.50 10.43
CA ASN A 75 -19.06 8.94 10.30
C ASN A 75 -20.39 9.28 9.60
#